data_AF-A0A0N8W6L9-F1
#
_entry.id   AF-A0A0N8W6L9-F1
#
_cell.length_a   1.000
_cell.length_b   1.000
_cell.length_c   1.000
_cell.angle_alpha   90.00
_cell.angle_beta   90.00
_cell.angle_gamma   90.00
#
_symmetry.space_group_name_H-M   'P 1'
#
loop_
_entity.id
_entity.type
_entity.pdbx_description
1 polymer ?
#
loop_
_entity_poly.entity_id
_entity_poly.type
_entity_poly.pdbx_seq_one_letter_code
_entity_poly.pdbx_strand_id
1 'polypeptide(L)'
;MKKSGKQLQLEKQIRHLLEGLALDIADYIFSDHEIQTLQDYANVLSIRRMGYNDHGPVHMRKAALNALKMFDLLDDADVAFNFVDEGYGDITDSKIIVLIASLLHDIGMTITRSNHEFLSVQLAIPIVDRILQKFYSQDAEKIIFLKSIIIESIFGHMATQPITSLEAGLVLVGDGCDMEKGRARITKLLHEKPRVGDIHKYSASAIQKVLIQKGEEKPIKIVVEMNQSAGIFQVEEVLLNKINFSPVKKYIELYAGLKDVELLKYL
;
A
#
# COMPACT_ATOMS: atom_id res chain seq x y z
N MET A 1 3.36 -15.79 15.81
CA MET A 1 4.64 -16.17 15.16
C MET A 1 5.66 -15.05 15.35
N LYS A 2 6.98 -15.34 15.29
CA LYS A 2 8.02 -14.31 15.43
C LYS A 2 8.15 -13.52 14.11
N LYS A 3 8.01 -12.19 14.16
CA LYS A 3 8.17 -11.29 13.00
C LYS A 3 9.56 -11.43 12.39
N SER A 4 9.65 -11.30 11.06
CA SER A 4 10.95 -11.30 10.37
C SER A 4 11.73 -9.99 10.62
N GLY A 5 13.06 -10.02 10.46
CA GLY A 5 13.88 -8.81 10.58
C GLY A 5 13.46 -7.70 9.60
N LYS A 6 12.93 -8.08 8.42
CA LYS A 6 12.43 -7.11 7.43
C LYS A 6 11.13 -6.44 7.89
N GLN A 7 10.22 -7.19 8.53
CA GLN A 7 9.02 -6.63 9.14
C GLN A 7 9.41 -5.60 10.20
N LEU A 8 10.30 -5.96 11.14
CA LEU A 8 10.74 -5.06 12.21
C LEU A 8 11.43 -3.79 11.67
N GLN A 9 12.24 -3.92 10.61
CA GLN A 9 12.84 -2.77 9.94
C GLN A 9 11.79 -1.83 9.34
N LEU A 10 10.79 -2.36 8.63
CA LEU A 10 9.73 -1.57 8.03
C LEU A 10 8.86 -0.90 9.09
N GLU A 11 8.51 -1.61 10.16
CA GLU A 11 7.75 -1.02 11.28
C GLU A 11 8.55 0.11 11.94
N LYS A 12 9.87 -0.04 12.10
CA LYS A 12 10.72 1.06 12.56
C LYS A 12 10.60 2.26 11.62
N GLN A 13 10.71 2.05 10.31
CA GLN A 13 10.61 3.13 9.33
C GLN A 13 9.24 3.82 9.35
N ILE A 14 8.15 3.05 9.45
CA ILE A 14 6.78 3.59 9.57
C ILE A 14 6.66 4.45 10.83
N ARG A 15 7.16 3.97 11.99
CA ARG A 15 7.15 4.76 13.24
C ARG A 15 7.89 6.10 13.13
N HIS A 16 8.88 6.24 12.25
CA HIS A 16 9.59 7.52 12.07
C HIS A 16 8.77 8.55 11.28
N LEU A 17 7.66 8.15 10.65
CA LEU A 17 6.74 9.03 9.92
C LEU A 17 5.48 9.38 10.74
N LEU A 18 5.39 8.86 11.96
CA LEU A 18 4.19 8.95 12.79
C LEU A 18 4.52 9.54 14.15
N GLU A 19 3.56 10.26 14.71
CA GLU A 19 3.60 10.83 16.05
C GLU A 19 2.22 10.79 16.69
N GLY A 20 2.17 11.05 18.01
CA GLY A 20 0.92 11.11 18.78
C GLY A 20 0.00 9.90 18.55
N LEU A 21 -1.27 10.19 18.29
CA LEU A 21 -2.32 9.17 18.13
C LEU A 21 -2.04 8.19 16.98
N ALA A 22 -1.47 8.67 15.87
CA ALA A 22 -1.16 7.82 14.73
C ALA A 22 -0.06 6.79 15.05
N LEU A 23 0.93 7.19 15.86
CA LEU A 23 1.98 6.28 16.35
C LEU A 23 1.39 5.23 17.31
N ASP A 24 0.52 5.64 18.24
CA ASP A 24 -0.13 4.72 19.19
C ASP A 24 -0.99 3.67 18.47
N ILE A 25 -1.73 4.07 17.43
CA ILE A 25 -2.51 3.16 16.60
C ILE A 25 -1.60 2.21 15.81
N ALA A 26 -0.49 2.71 15.24
CA ALA A 26 0.47 1.86 14.55
C ALA A 26 1.05 0.79 15.48
N ASP A 27 1.43 1.17 16.70
CA ASP A 27 1.96 0.23 17.70
C ASP A 27 0.91 -0.79 18.14
N TYR A 28 -0.34 -0.35 18.32
CA TYR A 28 -1.45 -1.26 18.58
C TYR A 28 -1.59 -2.31 17.47
N ILE A 29 -1.66 -1.87 16.20
CA ILE A 29 -1.76 -2.77 15.03
C ILE A 29 -0.55 -3.70 14.93
N PHE A 30 0.66 -3.19 15.13
CA PHE A 30 1.86 -4.01 15.06
C PHE A 30 1.90 -5.06 16.17
N SER A 31 1.34 -4.79 17.34
CA SER A 31 1.26 -5.77 18.44
C SER A 31 0.09 -6.75 18.31
N ASP A 32 -0.84 -6.51 17.39
CA ASP A 32 -2.07 -7.29 17.26
C ASP A 32 -1.82 -8.67 16.65
N HIS A 33 -2.15 -9.71 17.41
CA HIS A 33 -1.93 -11.10 17.03
C HIS A 33 -2.83 -11.54 15.86
N GLU A 34 -4.06 -11.06 15.81
CA GLU A 34 -5.02 -11.42 14.77
C GLU A 34 -4.57 -10.84 13.42
N ILE A 35 -4.25 -9.54 13.39
CA ILE A 35 -3.75 -8.86 12.19
C ILE A 35 -2.48 -9.56 11.69
N GLN A 36 -1.51 -9.81 12.58
CA GLN A 36 -0.28 -10.51 12.20
C GLN A 36 -0.56 -11.91 11.61
N THR A 37 -1.48 -12.67 12.22
CA THR A 37 -1.81 -14.03 11.76
C THR A 37 -2.51 -14.02 10.40
N LEU A 38 -3.43 -13.08 10.17
CA LEU A 38 -4.09 -12.91 8.88
C LEU A 38 -3.07 -12.59 7.77
N GLN A 39 -2.17 -11.64 8.02
CA GLN A 39 -1.12 -11.27 7.07
C GLN A 39 -0.17 -12.43 6.78
N ASP A 40 0.25 -13.17 7.80
CA ASP A 40 1.11 -14.35 7.61
C ASP A 40 0.40 -15.43 6.79
N TYR A 41 -0.89 -15.67 7.03
CA TYR A 41 -1.65 -16.69 6.32
C TYR A 41 -2.01 -16.29 4.88
N ALA A 42 -2.26 -15.00 4.62
CA ALA A 42 -2.38 -14.44 3.27
C ALA A 42 -1.14 -14.78 2.43
N ASN A 43 0.05 -14.65 3.04
CA ASN A 43 1.29 -14.99 2.36
C ASN A 43 1.46 -16.49 2.10
N VAL A 44 1.00 -17.34 3.03
CA VAL A 44 1.00 -18.79 2.85
C VAL A 44 0.16 -19.18 1.64
N LEU A 45 -1.03 -18.61 1.50
CA LEU A 45 -1.90 -18.87 0.36
C LEU A 45 -1.26 -18.36 -0.94
N SER A 46 -0.80 -17.11 -0.98
CA SER A 46 -0.19 -16.51 -2.17
C SER A 46 1.04 -17.28 -2.65
N ILE A 47 2.03 -17.49 -1.77
CA ILE A 47 3.31 -18.09 -2.14
C ILE A 47 3.20 -19.60 -2.24
N ARG A 48 2.76 -20.29 -1.17
CA ARG A 48 2.85 -21.76 -1.11
C ARG A 48 1.76 -22.46 -1.92
N ARG A 49 0.53 -21.94 -1.88
CA ARG A 49 -0.61 -22.58 -2.55
C ARG A 49 -0.69 -22.19 -4.02
N MET A 50 -0.49 -20.91 -4.33
CA MET A 50 -0.68 -20.39 -5.70
C MET A 50 0.63 -20.13 -6.47
N GLY A 51 1.75 -19.96 -5.78
CA GLY A 51 3.02 -19.62 -6.41
C GLY A 51 3.12 -18.18 -6.91
N TYR A 52 2.33 -17.27 -6.32
CA TYR A 52 2.36 -15.83 -6.56
C TYR A 52 3.26 -15.10 -5.55
N ASN A 53 3.58 -13.83 -5.85
CA ASN A 53 4.46 -12.98 -5.07
C ASN A 53 3.95 -12.70 -3.63
N ASP A 54 4.77 -12.05 -2.81
CA ASP A 54 4.41 -11.69 -1.43
C ASP A 54 3.12 -10.85 -1.39
N HIS A 55 2.14 -11.36 -0.65
CA HIS A 55 0.88 -10.69 -0.28
C HIS A 55 0.75 -10.76 1.26
N GLY A 56 1.90 -10.58 1.92
CA GLY A 56 2.11 -10.88 3.32
C GLY A 56 2.40 -9.66 4.18
N PRO A 57 2.91 -9.88 5.41
CA PRO A 57 3.19 -8.79 6.33
C PRO A 57 4.27 -7.81 5.83
N VAL A 58 5.21 -8.27 5.00
CA VAL A 58 6.25 -7.40 4.43
C VAL A 58 5.65 -6.47 3.38
N HIS A 59 4.87 -7.03 2.44
CA HIS A 59 4.14 -6.29 1.43
C HIS A 59 3.26 -5.18 2.04
N MET A 60 2.34 -5.52 2.95
CA MET A 60 1.42 -4.53 3.51
C MET A 60 2.14 -3.40 4.28
N ARG A 61 3.27 -3.69 4.94
CA ARG A 61 4.11 -2.67 5.58
C ARG A 61 4.86 -1.80 4.57
N LYS A 62 5.33 -2.36 3.46
CA LYS A 62 5.96 -1.58 2.39
C LYS A 62 4.94 -0.69 1.70
N ALA A 63 3.74 -1.19 1.42
CA ALA A 63 2.61 -0.40 0.91
C ALA A 63 2.27 0.76 1.85
N ALA A 64 2.12 0.49 3.16
CA ALA A 64 1.88 1.53 4.17
C ALA A 64 3.01 2.57 4.21
N LEU A 65 4.28 2.14 4.20
CA LEU A 65 5.42 3.05 4.17
C LEU A 65 5.43 3.94 2.91
N ASN A 66 5.10 3.38 1.75
CA ASN A 66 5.02 4.12 0.50
C ASN A 66 3.87 5.14 0.53
N ALA A 67 2.68 4.73 0.98
CA ALA A 67 1.51 5.59 1.09
C ALA A 67 1.74 6.75 2.07
N LEU A 68 2.34 6.48 3.24
CA LEU A 68 2.66 7.52 4.24
C LEU A 68 3.73 8.51 3.75
N LYS A 69 4.74 8.05 3.00
CA LYS A 69 5.69 8.98 2.37
C LYS A 69 5.03 9.92 1.37
N MET A 70 4.12 9.40 0.56
CA MET A 70 3.36 10.22 -0.37
C MET A 70 2.37 11.14 0.35
N PHE A 71 1.79 10.68 1.46
CA PHE A 71 0.97 11.51 2.35
C PHE A 71 1.77 12.72 2.82
N ASP A 72 2.95 12.52 3.41
CA ASP A 72 3.78 13.61 3.93
C ASP A 72 4.17 14.60 2.83
N LEU A 73 4.45 14.12 1.60
CA LEU A 73 4.74 15.00 0.46
C LEU A 73 3.56 15.87 0.02
N LEU A 74 2.32 15.38 0.16
CA LEU A 74 1.11 16.15 -0.12
C LEU A 74 0.82 17.14 1.00
N ASP A 75 0.98 16.71 2.25
CA ASP A 75 0.82 17.55 3.45
C ASP A 75 1.83 18.71 3.45
N ASP A 76 3.12 18.42 3.18
CA ASP A 76 4.18 19.42 2.99
C ASP A 76 3.92 20.42 1.86
N ALA A 77 2.99 20.10 0.95
CA ALA A 77 2.57 20.93 -0.18
C ALA A 77 1.20 21.58 0.04
N ASP A 78 0.69 21.57 1.27
CA ASP A 78 -0.61 22.15 1.67
C ASP A 78 -1.80 21.58 0.87
N VAL A 79 -1.72 20.33 0.43
CA VAL A 79 -2.82 19.66 -0.28
C VAL A 79 -3.87 19.22 0.74
N ALA A 80 -5.08 19.77 0.62
CA ALA A 80 -6.20 19.40 1.46
C ALA A 80 -6.68 17.97 1.16
N PHE A 81 -6.64 17.10 2.17
CA PHE A 81 -7.19 15.75 2.15
C PHE A 81 -8.71 15.76 2.34
N ASN A 82 -9.42 14.80 1.76
CA ASN A 82 -10.88 14.78 1.76
C ASN A 82 -11.47 14.81 3.17
N PHE A 83 -10.93 14.01 4.10
CA PHE A 83 -11.44 13.97 5.47
C PHE A 83 -11.35 15.32 6.19
N VAL A 84 -10.31 16.11 5.87
CA VAL A 84 -10.08 17.44 6.44
C VAL A 84 -10.93 18.49 5.72
N ASP A 85 -10.90 18.51 4.39
CA ASP A 85 -11.63 19.49 3.56
C ASP A 85 -13.15 19.40 3.74
N GLU A 86 -13.65 18.18 3.96
CA GLU A 86 -15.08 17.91 4.22
C GLU A 86 -15.48 18.18 5.68
N GLY A 87 -14.53 18.54 6.55
CA GLY A 87 -14.78 18.98 7.93
C GLY A 87 -14.98 17.87 8.96
N TYR A 88 -14.51 16.65 8.69
CA TYR A 88 -14.72 15.48 9.56
C TYR A 88 -13.60 15.26 10.59
N GLY A 89 -12.46 15.93 10.44
CA GLY A 89 -11.36 15.87 11.39
C GLY A 89 -10.13 16.64 10.92
N ASP A 90 -8.97 16.21 11.41
CA ASP A 90 -7.69 16.86 11.12
C ASP A 90 -6.75 15.97 10.29
N ILE A 91 -5.56 16.49 10.01
CA ILE A 91 -4.55 15.79 9.21
C ILE A 91 -4.10 14.47 9.85
N THR A 92 -4.12 14.37 11.17
CA THR A 92 -3.77 13.14 11.90
C THR A 92 -4.80 12.06 11.61
N ASP A 93 -6.09 12.43 11.58
CA ASP A 93 -7.18 11.54 11.21
C ASP A 93 -7.02 11.01 9.77
N SER A 94 -6.72 11.87 8.78
CA SER A 94 -6.41 11.43 7.40
C SER A 94 -5.21 10.50 7.33
N LYS A 95 -4.14 10.76 8.09
CA LYS A 95 -2.94 9.91 8.14
C LYS A 95 -3.27 8.52 8.74
N ILE A 96 -4.15 8.48 9.75
CA ILE A 96 -4.63 7.24 10.38
C ILE A 96 -5.46 6.40 9.41
N ILE A 97 -6.31 7.02 8.59
CA ILE A 97 -7.05 6.32 7.51
C ILE A 97 -6.07 5.57 6.60
N VAL A 98 -5.07 6.27 6.07
CA VAL A 98 -4.07 5.70 5.14
C VAL A 98 -3.27 4.58 5.81
N LEU A 99 -2.87 4.76 7.06
CA LEU A 99 -2.15 3.76 7.85
C LEU A 99 -2.96 2.47 8.03
N ILE A 100 -4.18 2.58 8.56
CA ILE A 100 -5.03 1.42 8.87
C ILE A 100 -5.37 0.67 7.59
N ALA A 101 -5.84 1.39 6.56
CA ALA A 101 -6.22 0.77 5.29
C ALA A 101 -5.04 0.05 4.64
N SER A 102 -3.86 0.67 4.57
CA SER A 102 -2.68 0.06 3.96
C SER A 102 -2.23 -1.22 4.68
N LEU A 103 -2.39 -1.29 6.00
CA LEU A 103 -2.01 -2.48 6.79
C LEU A 103 -3.06 -3.61 6.74
N LEU A 104 -4.26 -3.34 6.23
CA LEU A 104 -5.36 -4.31 6.16
C LEU A 104 -5.82 -4.63 4.73
N HIS A 105 -5.35 -3.90 3.71
CA HIS A 105 -5.94 -3.93 2.36
C HIS A 105 -5.98 -5.31 1.70
N ASP A 106 -5.04 -6.20 2.04
CA ASP A 106 -4.79 -7.43 1.32
C ASP A 106 -5.14 -8.70 2.14
N ILE A 107 -5.75 -8.55 3.32
CA ILE A 107 -6.02 -9.69 4.23
C ILE A 107 -7.03 -10.71 3.65
N GLY A 108 -7.81 -10.33 2.65
CA GLY A 108 -8.68 -11.22 1.87
C GLY A 108 -7.93 -12.29 1.10
N MET A 109 -6.61 -12.10 0.85
CA MET A 109 -5.73 -13.12 0.28
C MET A 109 -5.61 -14.37 1.15
N THR A 110 -6.07 -14.34 2.41
CA THR A 110 -6.24 -15.54 3.24
C THR A 110 -7.25 -16.54 2.67
N ILE A 111 -8.14 -16.09 1.78
CA ILE A 111 -9.26 -16.89 1.24
C ILE A 111 -9.01 -17.23 -0.25
N THR A 112 -8.83 -16.20 -1.09
CA THR A 112 -8.63 -16.34 -2.54
C THR A 112 -7.91 -15.13 -3.09
N ARG A 113 -7.39 -15.22 -4.32
CA ARG A 113 -6.84 -14.07 -5.05
C ARG A 113 -7.90 -13.28 -5.80
N SER A 114 -8.91 -13.94 -6.32
CA SER A 114 -9.96 -13.28 -7.09
C SER A 114 -10.85 -12.46 -6.16
N ASN A 115 -11.04 -11.18 -6.46
CA ASN A 115 -11.92 -10.28 -5.70
C ASN A 115 -11.54 -10.19 -4.21
N HIS A 116 -10.25 -10.33 -3.88
CA HIS A 116 -9.79 -10.34 -2.50
C HIS A 116 -9.96 -8.97 -1.83
N GLU A 117 -10.10 -7.88 -2.58
CA GLU A 117 -10.45 -6.56 -2.06
C GLU A 117 -11.81 -6.57 -1.33
N PHE A 118 -12.81 -7.26 -1.88
CA PHE A 118 -14.14 -7.39 -1.27
C PHE A 118 -14.10 -8.25 -0.01
N LEU A 119 -13.29 -9.32 -0.03
CA LEU A 119 -13.11 -10.19 1.14
C LEU A 119 -12.27 -9.52 2.22
N SER A 120 -11.31 -8.67 1.82
CA SER A 120 -10.53 -7.84 2.75
C SER A 120 -11.44 -6.89 3.49
N VAL A 121 -12.42 -6.26 2.83
CA VAL A 121 -13.46 -5.45 3.49
C VAL A 121 -14.19 -6.27 4.57
N GLN A 122 -14.68 -7.47 4.23
CA GLN A 122 -15.41 -8.33 5.18
C GLN A 122 -14.57 -8.67 6.42
N LEU A 123 -13.30 -9.01 6.23
CA LEU A 123 -12.37 -9.33 7.32
C LEU A 123 -11.91 -8.09 8.10
N ALA A 124 -11.80 -6.94 7.44
CA ALA A 124 -11.26 -5.72 8.03
C ALA A 124 -12.28 -5.00 8.92
N ILE A 125 -13.57 -5.03 8.58
CA ILE A 125 -14.64 -4.35 9.34
C ILE A 125 -14.54 -4.59 10.87
N PRO A 126 -14.52 -5.83 11.39
CA PRO A 126 -14.45 -6.06 12.84
C PRO A 126 -13.14 -5.57 13.46
N ILE A 127 -12.03 -5.59 12.70
CA ILE A 127 -10.72 -5.11 13.14
C ILE A 127 -10.71 -3.57 13.20
N VAL A 128 -11.22 -2.90 12.16
CA VAL A 128 -11.36 -1.45 12.09
C VAL A 128 -12.28 -0.97 13.20
N ASP A 129 -13.43 -1.62 13.42
CA ASP A 129 -14.32 -1.29 14.53
C ASP A 129 -13.61 -1.39 15.88
N ARG A 130 -12.84 -2.47 16.12
CA ARG A 130 -12.07 -2.62 17.36
C ARG A 130 -11.04 -1.51 17.56
N ILE A 131 -10.29 -1.15 16.50
CA ILE A 131 -9.28 -0.10 16.56
C ILE A 131 -9.96 1.25 16.82
N LEU A 132 -10.96 1.63 16.02
CA LEU A 132 -11.62 2.92 16.13
C LEU A 132 -12.37 3.08 17.46
N GLN A 133 -13.05 2.04 17.94
CA GLN A 133 -13.67 2.07 19.27
C GLN A 133 -12.65 2.27 20.39
N LYS A 134 -11.44 1.71 20.27
CA LYS A 134 -10.40 1.87 21.28
C LYS A 134 -9.88 3.32 21.36
N PHE A 135 -9.69 3.97 20.22
CA PHE A 135 -9.00 5.26 20.13
C PHE A 135 -9.93 6.48 19.97
N TYR A 136 -11.15 6.26 19.47
CA TYR A 136 -12.15 7.31 19.16
C TYR A 136 -13.49 7.09 19.88
N SER A 137 -13.53 6.29 20.96
CA SER A 137 -14.78 5.93 21.70
C SER A 137 -15.68 7.12 22.09
N GLN A 138 -15.14 8.32 22.19
CA GLN A 138 -15.87 9.52 22.59
C GLN A 138 -16.60 10.21 21.43
N ASP A 139 -16.33 9.81 20.19
CA ASP A 139 -16.86 10.45 18.98
C ASP A 139 -17.39 9.39 18.00
N ALA A 140 -18.65 8.99 18.23
CA ALA A 140 -19.30 7.95 17.43
C ALA A 140 -19.47 8.34 15.95
N GLU A 141 -19.63 9.64 15.67
CA GLU A 141 -19.80 10.16 14.32
C GLU A 141 -18.47 10.08 13.55
N LYS A 142 -17.36 10.53 14.17
CA LYS A 142 -16.02 10.40 13.59
C LYS A 142 -15.63 8.95 13.30
N ILE A 143 -15.99 7.99 14.18
CA ILE A 143 -15.78 6.56 13.92
C ILE A 143 -16.43 6.12 12.59
N ILE A 144 -17.67 6.57 12.31
CA ILE A 144 -18.40 6.21 11.08
C ILE A 144 -17.69 6.80 9.85
N PHE A 145 -17.24 8.04 9.93
CA PHE A 145 -16.55 8.70 8.81
C PHE A 145 -15.18 8.07 8.54
N LEU A 146 -14.35 7.88 9.57
CA LEU A 146 -13.05 7.21 9.47
C LEU A 146 -13.21 5.82 8.83
N LYS A 147 -14.18 5.04 9.34
CA LYS A 147 -14.46 3.70 8.83
C LYS A 147 -14.83 3.73 7.34
N SER A 148 -15.66 4.67 6.91
CA SER A 148 -16.09 4.77 5.51
C SER A 148 -14.91 4.90 4.55
N ILE A 149 -13.97 5.81 4.83
CA ILE A 149 -12.80 6.03 3.95
C ILE A 149 -11.78 4.90 4.08
N ILE A 150 -11.58 4.32 5.28
CA ILE A 150 -10.74 3.12 5.43
C ILE A 150 -11.28 1.98 4.57
N ILE A 151 -12.59 1.73 4.58
CA ILE A 151 -13.22 0.68 3.79
C ILE A 151 -13.17 1.01 2.29
N GLU A 152 -13.39 2.25 1.88
CA GLU A 152 -13.19 2.70 0.48
C GLU A 152 -11.76 2.39 0.02
N SER A 153 -10.77 2.72 0.84
CA SER A 153 -9.35 2.51 0.54
C SER A 153 -9.02 1.03 0.33
N ILE A 154 -9.53 0.15 1.21
CA ILE A 154 -9.36 -1.31 1.09
C ILE A 154 -10.10 -1.83 -0.14
N PHE A 155 -11.33 -1.37 -0.38
CA PHE A 155 -12.15 -1.78 -1.50
C PHE A 155 -11.52 -1.43 -2.85
N GLY A 156 -10.93 -0.24 -2.97
CA GLY A 156 -10.42 0.27 -4.24
C GLY A 156 -8.98 -0.11 -4.58
N HIS A 157 -8.24 -0.75 -3.66
CA HIS A 157 -6.78 -0.93 -3.81
C HIS A 157 -6.37 -1.74 -5.05
N MET A 158 -7.27 -2.51 -5.67
CA MET A 158 -6.99 -3.28 -6.88
C MET A 158 -7.17 -2.52 -8.20
N ALA A 159 -7.58 -1.25 -8.17
CA ALA A 159 -7.97 -0.48 -9.37
C ALA A 159 -9.06 -1.16 -10.22
N THR A 160 -9.90 -2.01 -9.59
CA THR A 160 -11.04 -2.67 -10.23
C THR A 160 -12.31 -1.82 -10.14
N GLN A 161 -12.34 -0.86 -9.21
CA GLN A 161 -13.46 0.00 -8.90
C GLN A 161 -12.97 1.44 -8.73
N PRO A 162 -13.80 2.46 -9.04
CA PRO A 162 -13.44 3.85 -8.80
C PRO A 162 -13.36 4.15 -7.30
N ILE A 163 -12.45 5.04 -6.93
CA ILE A 163 -12.30 5.64 -5.61
C ILE A 163 -12.36 7.16 -5.72
N THR A 164 -12.71 7.82 -4.63
CA THR A 164 -13.10 9.23 -4.59
C THR A 164 -12.20 10.07 -3.69
N SER A 165 -11.64 9.51 -2.63
CA SER A 165 -10.77 10.23 -1.69
C SER A 165 -9.28 10.18 -2.04
N LEU A 166 -8.54 11.24 -1.69
CA LEU A 166 -7.08 11.26 -1.79
C LEU A 166 -6.45 10.18 -0.89
N GLU A 167 -7.02 9.93 0.29
CA GLU A 167 -6.61 8.88 1.23
C GLU A 167 -6.65 7.50 0.57
N ALA A 168 -7.78 7.14 -0.05
CA ALA A 168 -7.89 5.89 -0.82
C ALA A 168 -6.91 5.87 -1.99
N GLY A 169 -6.73 7.01 -2.65
CA GLY A 169 -5.80 7.16 -3.76
C GLY A 169 -4.35 6.91 -3.37
N LEU A 170 -3.94 7.31 -2.17
CA LEU A 170 -2.61 7.06 -1.63
C LEU A 170 -2.37 5.59 -1.31
N VAL A 171 -3.38 4.89 -0.75
CA VAL A 171 -3.30 3.44 -0.50
C VAL A 171 -3.16 2.68 -1.81
N LEU A 172 -3.96 3.05 -2.82
CA LEU A 172 -3.94 2.44 -4.15
C LEU A 172 -2.55 2.56 -4.82
N VAL A 173 -1.97 3.77 -4.84
CA VAL A 173 -0.66 4.02 -5.44
C VAL A 173 0.47 3.45 -4.58
N GLY A 174 0.32 3.50 -3.25
CA GLY A 174 1.31 2.99 -2.29
C GLY A 174 1.52 1.48 -2.43
N ASP A 175 0.42 0.74 -2.61
CA ASP A 175 0.44 -0.69 -2.98
C ASP A 175 1.14 -0.90 -4.33
N GLY A 176 0.78 -0.11 -5.35
CA GLY A 176 1.42 -0.18 -6.68
C GLY A 176 2.94 0.04 -6.66
N CYS A 177 3.45 0.83 -5.71
CA CYS A 177 4.88 1.09 -5.57
C CYS A 177 5.67 -0.09 -4.96
N ASP A 178 5.04 -1.09 -4.34
CA ASP A 178 5.73 -2.29 -3.88
C ASP A 178 5.92 -3.30 -5.02
N MET A 179 6.88 -3.01 -5.89
CA MET A 179 7.19 -3.84 -7.07
C MET A 179 8.68 -4.17 -7.21
N GLU A 180 9.50 -3.87 -6.20
CA GLU A 180 10.95 -4.14 -6.21
C GLU A 180 11.25 -5.65 -6.25
N LYS A 181 12.38 -6.02 -6.84
CA LYS A 181 12.85 -7.42 -7.03
C LYS A 181 12.76 -8.34 -5.80
N GLY A 182 12.78 -7.78 -4.58
CA GLY A 182 12.61 -8.54 -3.34
C GLY A 182 11.29 -9.33 -3.30
N ARG A 183 10.25 -8.83 -4.00
CA ARG A 183 8.88 -9.37 -3.99
C ARG A 183 8.74 -10.72 -4.70
N ALA A 184 9.63 -11.03 -5.66
CA ALA A 184 9.59 -12.26 -6.46
C ALA A 184 10.69 -13.29 -6.08
N ARG A 185 11.50 -13.01 -5.05
CA ARG A 185 12.67 -13.84 -4.72
C ARG A 185 12.30 -15.25 -4.28
N ILE A 186 11.32 -15.38 -3.38
CA ILE A 186 10.92 -16.68 -2.80
C ILE A 186 10.19 -17.53 -3.84
N THR A 187 9.30 -16.93 -4.61
CA THR A 187 8.52 -17.63 -5.64
C THR A 187 9.39 -18.20 -6.75
N LYS A 188 10.44 -17.46 -7.15
CA LYS A 188 11.42 -17.93 -8.13
C LYS A 188 12.20 -19.18 -7.67
N LEU A 189 12.45 -19.31 -6.36
CA LEU A 189 13.13 -20.48 -5.78
C LEU A 189 12.20 -21.70 -5.68
N LEU A 190 10.89 -21.48 -5.48
CA LEU A 190 9.93 -22.57 -5.25
C LEU A 190 9.35 -23.16 -6.53
N HIS A 191 9.39 -22.41 -7.64
CA HIS A 191 8.73 -22.80 -8.89
C HIS A 191 9.66 -22.63 -10.10
N GLU A 192 10.21 -23.74 -10.58
CA GLU A 192 11.12 -23.79 -11.75
C GLU A 192 10.39 -23.92 -13.10
N LYS A 193 9.13 -24.37 -13.10
CA LYS A 193 8.36 -24.59 -14.34
C LYS A 193 7.60 -23.32 -14.76
N PRO A 194 7.68 -22.90 -16.04
CA PRO A 194 6.93 -21.77 -16.57
C PRO A 194 5.41 -21.94 -16.41
N ARG A 195 4.71 -20.87 -16.02
CA ARG A 195 3.25 -20.80 -15.86
C ARG A 195 2.71 -19.46 -16.37
N VAL A 196 1.42 -19.45 -16.72
CA VAL A 196 0.69 -18.21 -17.02
C VAL A 196 0.79 -17.25 -15.84
N GLY A 197 1.12 -15.99 -16.11
CA GLY A 197 1.35 -14.96 -15.07
C GLY A 197 2.80 -14.82 -14.61
N ASP A 198 3.75 -15.65 -15.08
CA ASP A 198 5.16 -15.51 -14.72
C ASP A 198 5.79 -14.19 -15.20
N ILE A 199 5.19 -13.51 -16.19
CA ILE A 199 5.62 -12.17 -16.62
C ILE A 199 5.66 -11.19 -15.44
N HIS A 200 4.71 -11.28 -14.49
CA HIS A 200 4.71 -10.44 -13.29
C HIS A 200 5.92 -10.72 -12.38
N LYS A 201 6.42 -11.96 -12.33
CA LYS A 201 7.61 -12.32 -11.54
C LYS A 201 8.89 -11.84 -12.22
N TYR A 202 9.01 -12.05 -13.53
CA TYR A 202 10.18 -11.64 -14.30
C TYR A 202 10.32 -10.11 -14.35
N SER A 203 9.22 -9.41 -14.63
CA SER A 203 9.19 -7.94 -14.67
C SER A 203 9.46 -7.32 -13.29
N ALA A 204 8.88 -7.85 -12.20
CA ALA A 204 9.21 -7.39 -10.84
C ALA A 204 10.68 -7.62 -10.48
N SER A 205 11.28 -8.72 -10.95
CA SER A 205 12.71 -8.99 -10.73
C SER A 205 13.64 -7.99 -11.43
N ALA A 206 13.15 -7.29 -12.46
CA ALA A 206 13.89 -6.26 -13.16
C ALA A 206 13.94 -4.93 -12.39
N ILE A 207 12.93 -4.65 -11.56
CA ILE A 207 12.86 -3.42 -10.76
C ILE A 207 13.88 -3.47 -9.62
N GLN A 208 14.85 -2.56 -9.67
CA GLN A 208 15.90 -2.46 -8.66
C GLN A 208 15.44 -1.65 -7.46
N LYS A 209 14.76 -0.53 -7.71
CA LYS A 209 14.40 0.44 -6.69
C LYS A 209 13.21 1.26 -7.13
N VAL A 210 12.31 1.54 -6.18
CA VAL A 210 11.29 2.57 -6.34
C VAL A 210 11.59 3.68 -5.32
N LEU A 211 11.78 4.90 -5.83
CA LEU A 211 12.03 6.10 -5.02
C LEU A 211 10.77 6.95 -5.02
N ILE A 212 10.37 7.39 -3.82
CA ILE A 212 9.29 8.34 -3.59
C ILE A 212 9.92 9.54 -2.89
N GLN A 213 9.85 10.70 -3.54
CA GLN A 213 10.49 11.94 -3.10
C GLN A 213 9.72 13.16 -3.62
N LYS A 214 10.11 14.35 -3.16
CA LYS A 214 9.56 15.61 -3.65
C LYS A 214 9.84 15.79 -5.15
N GLY A 215 8.82 16.16 -5.91
CA GLY A 215 8.94 16.47 -7.34
C GLY A 215 9.36 17.90 -7.63
N GLU A 216 9.53 18.18 -8.92
CA GLU A 216 9.96 19.50 -9.42
C GLU A 216 8.76 20.33 -9.87
N GLU A 217 7.78 19.69 -10.52
CA GLU A 217 6.53 20.27 -11.02
C GLU A 217 5.33 19.92 -10.12
N LYS A 218 5.31 18.70 -9.56
CA LYS A 218 4.24 18.19 -8.71
C LYS A 218 4.78 17.71 -7.36
N PRO A 219 3.96 17.66 -6.30
CA PRO A 219 4.43 17.30 -4.96
C PRO A 219 5.11 15.93 -4.88
N ILE A 220 4.60 14.93 -5.61
CA ILE A 220 5.10 13.56 -5.57
C ILE A 220 5.87 13.25 -6.86
N LYS A 221 7.13 12.84 -6.72
CA LYS A 221 7.94 12.23 -7.79
C LYS A 221 8.23 10.78 -7.47
N ILE A 222 7.75 9.90 -8.33
CA ILE A 222 8.02 8.46 -8.28
C ILE A 222 9.06 8.13 -9.35
N VAL A 223 10.20 7.55 -8.94
CA VAL A 223 11.24 7.10 -9.86
C VAL A 223 11.40 5.59 -9.75
N VAL A 224 11.22 4.89 -10.87
CA VAL A 224 11.38 3.44 -10.99
C VAL A 224 12.67 3.13 -11.74
N GLU A 225 13.66 2.63 -11.01
CA GLU A 225 14.95 2.19 -11.58
C GLU A 225 14.88 0.69 -11.88
N MET A 226 15.17 0.30 -13.11
CA MET A 226 15.21 -1.10 -13.53
C MET A 226 16.54 -1.49 -14.17
N ASN A 227 16.90 -2.77 -14.17
CA ASN A 227 18.11 -3.26 -14.84
C ASN A 227 17.82 -3.96 -16.19
N GLN A 228 16.56 -4.19 -16.51
CA GLN A 228 16.09 -4.82 -17.73
C GLN A 228 14.77 -4.20 -18.16
N SER A 229 14.54 -4.10 -19.48
CA SER A 229 13.33 -3.52 -20.06
C SER A 229 12.04 -4.26 -19.70
N ALA A 230 12.13 -5.53 -19.28
CA ALA A 230 10.99 -6.28 -18.75
C ALA A 230 10.31 -5.56 -17.56
N GLY A 231 11.03 -4.69 -16.85
CA GLY A 231 10.47 -3.86 -15.77
C GLY A 231 9.41 -2.85 -16.24
N ILE A 232 9.42 -2.45 -17.51
CA ILE A 232 8.43 -1.54 -18.10
C ILE A 232 7.01 -2.08 -17.91
N PHE A 233 6.83 -3.40 -17.98
CA PHE A 233 5.54 -4.04 -17.72
C PHE A 233 5.00 -3.76 -16.30
N GLN A 234 5.85 -3.70 -15.27
CA GLN A 234 5.39 -3.30 -13.92
C GLN A 234 4.98 -1.83 -13.89
N VAL A 235 5.72 -0.98 -14.61
CA VAL A 235 5.41 0.45 -14.67
C VAL A 235 4.07 0.67 -15.36
N GLU A 236 3.87 0.11 -16.55
CA GLU A 236 2.68 0.37 -17.37
C GLU A 236 1.43 -0.37 -16.86
N GLU A 237 1.52 -1.67 -16.60
CA GLU A 237 0.35 -2.50 -16.27
C GLU A 237 -0.03 -2.47 -14.79
N VAL A 238 0.92 -2.18 -13.89
CA VAL A 238 0.67 -2.17 -12.44
C VAL A 238 0.58 -0.75 -11.92
N LEU A 239 1.68 0.01 -11.93
CA LEU A 239 1.73 1.31 -11.27
C LEU A 239 0.96 2.39 -12.03
N LEU A 240 1.17 2.53 -13.33
CA LEU A 240 0.50 3.54 -14.14
C LEU A 240 -1.02 3.29 -14.18
N ASN A 241 -1.45 2.03 -14.26
CA ASN A 241 -2.86 1.68 -14.13
C ASN A 241 -3.44 2.15 -12.78
N LYS A 242 -2.79 1.84 -11.65
CA LYS A 242 -3.21 2.29 -10.31
C LYS A 242 -3.21 3.82 -10.17
N ILE A 243 -2.20 4.51 -10.71
CA ILE A 243 -2.17 5.97 -10.74
C ILE A 243 -3.33 6.53 -11.55
N ASN A 244 -3.64 5.94 -12.71
CA ASN A 244 -4.75 6.38 -13.55
C ASN A 244 -6.13 6.25 -12.89
N PHE A 245 -6.29 5.27 -12.00
CA PHE A 245 -7.50 5.07 -11.20
C PHE A 245 -7.50 5.86 -9.88
N SER A 246 -6.45 6.63 -9.58
CA SER A 246 -6.30 7.35 -8.33
C SER A 246 -6.59 8.85 -8.49
N PRO A 247 -7.38 9.48 -7.60
CA PRO A 247 -7.55 10.93 -7.58
C PRO A 247 -6.23 11.69 -7.27
N VAL A 248 -5.22 10.99 -6.75
CA VAL A 248 -3.88 11.54 -6.48
C VAL A 248 -3.07 11.78 -7.77
N LYS A 249 -3.50 11.24 -8.93
CA LYS A 249 -2.78 11.35 -10.22
C LYS A 249 -2.28 12.77 -10.54
N LYS A 250 -3.10 13.79 -10.30
CA LYS A 250 -2.77 15.19 -10.60
C LYS A 250 -1.55 15.71 -9.83
N TYR A 251 -1.15 15.03 -8.75
CA TYR A 251 -0.02 15.38 -7.90
C TYR A 251 1.24 14.52 -8.14
N ILE A 252 1.22 13.61 -9.13
CA ILE A 252 2.31 12.66 -9.37
C ILE A 252 3.04 12.98 -10.68
N GLU A 253 4.36 13.08 -10.61
CA GLU A 253 5.29 12.84 -11.71
C GLU A 253 5.81 11.40 -11.62
N LEU A 254 5.81 10.70 -12.76
CA LEU A 254 6.31 9.32 -12.83
C LEU A 254 7.46 9.25 -13.83
N TYR A 255 8.61 8.77 -13.36
CA TYR A 255 9.77 8.50 -14.19
C TYR A 255 10.15 7.02 -14.10
N ALA A 256 10.50 6.42 -15.22
CA ALA A 256 11.05 5.07 -15.23
C ALA A 256 12.10 4.88 -16.31
N GLY A 257 13.12 4.08 -16.03
CA GLY A 257 14.17 3.81 -16.99
C GLY A 257 15.20 2.82 -16.50
N LEU A 258 16.09 2.41 -17.41
CA LEU A 258 17.24 1.60 -17.08
C LEU A 258 18.18 2.37 -16.18
N LYS A 259 18.76 1.68 -15.19
CA LYS A 259 19.79 2.24 -14.32
C LYS A 259 20.93 2.77 -15.19
N ASP A 260 21.39 3.98 -14.89
CA ASP A 260 22.48 4.68 -15.61
C ASP A 260 22.14 5.10 -17.06
N VAL A 261 20.84 5.13 -17.42
CA VAL A 261 20.29 5.69 -18.66
C VAL A 261 19.32 6.83 -18.32
N GLU A 262 19.08 7.73 -19.27
CA GLU A 262 18.05 8.78 -19.13
C GLU A 262 16.68 8.17 -18.80
N LEU A 263 16.03 8.72 -17.78
CA LEU A 263 14.71 8.27 -17.32
C LEU A 263 13.61 8.84 -18.22
N LEU A 264 12.66 8.00 -18.62
CA LEU A 264 11.49 8.45 -19.38
C LEU A 264 10.44 9.00 -18.42
N LYS A 265 9.91 10.19 -18.73
CA LYS A 265 8.78 10.81 -18.01
C LYS A 265 7.46 10.26 -18.57
N TYR A 266 6.65 9.65 -17.72
CA TYR A 266 5.32 9.12 -18.05
C TYR A 266 4.19 10.11 -17.70
N LEU A 267 4.35 10.89 -16.62
CA LEU A 267 3.36 11.84 -16.06
C LEU A 267 4.01 13.12 -15.55
#